data_AF-A0A141R9J3-F1
#
_entry.id   AF-A0A141R9J3-F1
#
_cell.length_a   1.000
_cell.length_b   1.000
_cell.length_c   1.000
_cell.angle_alpha   90.00
_cell.angle_beta   90.00
_cell.angle_gamma   90.00
#
_symmetry.space_group_name_H-M   'P 1'
#
loop_
_entity.id
_entity.type
_entity.pdbx_description
1 polymer ?
#
loop_
_entity_poly.entity_id
_entity_poly.type
_entity_poly.pdbx_seq_one_letter_code
_entity_poly.pdbx_strand_id
1 'polypeptide(L)' 'MPLADFHRSDPFTLGIELELQVVNPPGYDLSQDASTLIADVQHELTVGEAKHDITESMLEIATGVCRD' A
#
# COMPACT_ATOMS: atom_id res chain seq x y z
N MET A 1 5.78 5.00 28.14
CA MET A 1 7.08 4.95 27.44
C MET A 1 7.24 6.25 26.68
N PRO A 2 8.43 6.87 26.65
CA PRO A 2 8.65 8.04 25.81
C PRO A 2 8.60 7.65 24.32
N LEU A 3 8.33 8.63 23.46
CA LEU A 3 8.48 8.45 22.02
C LEU A 3 9.94 8.16 21.67
N ALA A 4 10.15 7.52 20.52
CA ALA A 4 11.49 7.36 19.96
C ALA A 4 12.07 8.72 19.57
N ASP A 5 13.40 8.82 19.56
CA ASP A 5 14.10 9.99 19.04
C ASP A 5 13.80 10.20 17.55
N PHE A 6 13.84 11.45 17.11
CA PHE A 6 13.58 11.80 15.72
C PHE A 6 14.67 11.23 14.80
N HIS A 7 14.28 10.37 13.86
CA HIS A 7 15.20 9.75 12.90
C HIS A 7 15.81 10.78 11.93
N ARG A 8 17.12 10.72 11.69
CA ARG A 8 17.78 11.54 10.66
C ARG A 8 17.75 10.81 9.32
N SER A 9 16.82 11.19 8.45
CA SER A 9 16.72 10.67 7.09
C SER A 9 17.53 11.51 6.09
N ASP A 10 17.81 10.93 4.92
CA ASP A 10 18.42 11.68 3.81
C ASP A 10 17.47 12.82 3.36
N PRO A 11 17.97 14.05 3.17
CA PRO A 11 17.10 15.17 2.80
C PRO A 11 16.43 14.98 1.44
N PHE A 12 15.17 15.42 1.36
CA PHE A 12 14.37 15.47 0.14
C PHE A 12 13.97 14.12 -0.47
N THR A 13 14.06 13.03 0.29
CA THR A 13 13.47 11.76 -0.12
C THR A 13 11.95 11.75 0.09
N LEU A 14 11.24 10.96 -0.71
CA LEU A 14 9.79 10.78 -0.64
C LEU A 14 9.44 9.30 -0.46
N GLY A 15 8.40 9.05 0.32
CA GLY A 15 7.65 7.80 0.34
C GLY A 15 6.19 8.14 0.03
N ILE A 16 5.56 7.38 -0.86
CA ILE A 16 4.18 7.61 -1.29
C ILE A 16 3.37 6.37 -0.97
N GLU A 17 2.20 6.58 -0.36
CA GLU A 17 1.19 5.56 -0.10
C GLU A 17 -0.08 5.95 -0.84
N LEU A 18 -0.67 4.98 -1.55
CA LEU A 18 -1.93 5.14 -2.27
C LEU A 18 -2.91 4.06 -1.82
N GLU A 19 -4.02 4.51 -1.23
CA GLU A 19 -5.16 3.68 -0.88
C GLU A 19 -6.15 3.60 -2.05
N LEU A 20 -6.30 2.40 -2.62
CA LEU A 20 -7.12 2.14 -3.80
C LEU A 20 -8.36 1.34 -3.43
N GLN A 21 -9.49 1.67 -4.07
CA GLN A 21 -10.73 0.89 -3.94
C GLN A 21 -10.74 -0.27 -4.94
N VAL A 22 -10.94 -1.49 -4.42
CA VAL A 22 -11.18 -2.67 -5.23
C VAL A 22 -12.68 -2.82 -5.45
N VAL A 23 -13.11 -2.87 -6.71
CA VAL A 23 -14.53 -2.94 -7.10
C VAL A 23 -14.80 -4.14 -8.00
N ASN A 24 -15.97 -4.78 -7.84
CA ASN A 24 -16.33 -5.99 -8.56
C ASN A 24 -17.35 -5.71 -9.71
N PRO A 25 -17.00 -5.95 -10.98
CA PRO A 25 -17.94 -5.88 -12.10
C PRO A 25 -19.04 -6.96 -12.03
N PRO A 26 -20.20 -6.75 -12.67
CA PRO A 26 -20.59 -5.54 -13.42
C PRO A 26 -21.21 -4.43 -12.55
N GLY A 27 -21.48 -4.70 -11.27
CA GLY A 27 -22.13 -3.76 -10.37
C GLY A 27 -21.21 -2.62 -9.89
N TYR A 28 -19.90 -2.87 -9.86
CA TYR A 28 -18.88 -1.97 -9.33
C TYR A 28 -19.08 -1.62 -7.85
N ASP A 29 -19.70 -2.53 -7.09
CA ASP A 29 -19.72 -2.47 -5.64
C ASP A 29 -18.31 -2.75 -5.08
N LEU A 30 -18.06 -2.28 -3.86
CA LEU A 30 -16.82 -2.56 -3.14
C LEU A 30 -16.63 -4.07 -2.97
N SER A 31 -15.45 -4.54 -3.38
CA SER A 31 -15.07 -5.94 -3.30
C SER A 31 -14.84 -6.39 -1.85
N GLN A 32 -14.85 -7.70 -1.64
CA GLN A 32 -14.40 -8.34 -0.39
C GLN A 32 -13.19 -9.25 -0.65
N ASP A 33 -12.54 -9.08 -1.81
CA ASP A 33 -11.53 -9.99 -2.34
C ASP A 33 -10.15 -9.34 -2.45
N ALA A 34 -9.91 -8.19 -1.80
CA ALA A 34 -8.62 -7.50 -1.86
C ALA A 34 -7.47 -8.38 -1.34
N SER A 35 -7.72 -9.23 -0.33
CA SER A 35 -6.72 -10.17 0.19
C SER A 35 -6.18 -11.12 -0.88
N THR A 36 -7.07 -11.63 -1.73
CA THR A 36 -6.71 -12.52 -2.84
C THR A 36 -5.88 -11.76 -3.87
N LEU A 37 -6.31 -10.56 -4.23
CA LEU A 37 -5.60 -9.72 -5.19
C LEU A 37 -4.19 -9.36 -4.69
N ILE A 38 -4.03 -9.03 -3.41
CA ILE A 38 -2.73 -8.77 -2.78
C ILE A 38 -1.84 -10.01 -2.83
N ALA A 39 -2.39 -11.18 -2.50
CA ALA A 39 -1.64 -12.42 -2.48
C ALA A 39 -1.05 -12.77 -3.86
N ASP A 40 -1.80 -12.45 -4.93
CA ASP A 40 -1.41 -12.66 -6.31
C ASP A 40 -0.31 -11.67 -6.75
N VAL A 41 -0.44 -10.38 -6.42
CA VAL A 41 0.49 -9.34 -6.92
C VAL A 41 1.75 -9.15 -6.07
N GLN A 42 1.73 -9.50 -4.78
CA GLN A 42 2.83 -9.20 -3.84
C GLN A 42 4.19 -9.75 -4.30
N HIS A 43 4.19 -10.88 -5.01
CA HIS A 43 5.42 -11.55 -5.47
C HIS A 43 5.96 -10.96 -6.78
N GLU A 44 5.16 -10.16 -7.49
CA GLU A 44 5.55 -9.53 -8.75
C GLU A 44 6.14 -8.13 -8.54
N LEU A 45 5.94 -7.54 -7.35
CA LEU A 45 6.46 -6.22 -7.02
C LEU A 45 7.98 -6.26 -6.83
N THR A 46 8.70 -5.62 -7.76
CA THR A 46 10.17 -5.51 -7.68
C THR A 46 10.63 -4.39 -6.75
N VAL A 47 9.78 -3.40 -6.49
CA VAL A 47 10.03 -2.24 -5.60
C VAL A 47 8.71 -1.83 -4.95
N GLY A 48 8.76 -1.49 -3.66
CA GLY A 48 7.58 -1.09 -2.88
C GLY A 48 6.86 -2.29 -2.27
N GLU A 49 5.65 -2.04 -1.77
CA GLU A 49 4.78 -3.05 -1.17
C GLU A 49 3.33 -2.86 -1.61
N ALA A 50 2.62 -3.97 -1.77
CA ALA A 50 1.16 -3.98 -1.78
C ALA A 50 0.71 -4.62 -0.48
N LYS A 51 -0.13 -3.93 0.28
CA LYS A 51 -0.64 -4.42 1.55
C LYS A 51 -2.13 -4.18 1.66
N HIS A 52 -2.70 -4.92 2.60
CA HIS A 52 -4.06 -4.70 3.00
C HIS A 52 -4.12 -3.39 3.77
N ASP A 53 -5.01 -2.50 3.35
CA ASP A 53 -5.54 -1.50 4.28
C ASP A 53 -6.61 -2.19 5.18
N ILE A 54 -7.15 -1.50 6.18
CA ILE A 54 -7.99 -2.08 7.25
C ILE A 54 -9.20 -2.87 6.72
N THR A 55 -9.67 -2.63 5.50
CA THR A 55 -10.89 -3.24 4.92
C THR A 55 -10.62 -4.14 3.71
N GLU A 56 -11.39 -5.24 3.56
CA GLU A 56 -11.34 -6.21 2.43
C GLU A 56 -11.68 -5.64 1.05
N SER A 57 -11.97 -4.33 0.98
CA SER A 57 -12.27 -3.58 -0.24
C SER A 57 -11.16 -2.60 -0.66
N MET A 58 -10.08 -2.53 0.12
CA MET A 58 -9.02 -1.54 -0.04
C MET A 58 -7.68 -2.23 -0.27
N LEU A 59 -6.95 -1.74 -1.25
CA LEU A 59 -5.59 -2.13 -1.59
C LEU A 59 -4.68 -0.92 -1.39
N GLU A 60 -3.70 -1.02 -0.50
CA GLU A 60 -2.66 0.00 -0.41
C GLU A 60 -1.46 -0.39 -1.26
N ILE A 61 -0.94 0.56 -2.03
CA ILE A 61 0.35 0.46 -2.71
C ILE A 61 1.28 1.53 -2.14
N ALA A 62 2.41 1.11 -1.62
CA ALA A 62 3.42 2.00 -1.04
C ALA A 62 4.76 1.86 -1.74
N THR A 63 5.44 3.00 -1.95
CA THR A 63 6.81 3.02 -2.46
C THR A 63 7.82 2.74 -1.35
N GLY A 64 9.07 2.45 -1.73
CA GLY A 64 10.20 2.64 -0.82
C GLY A 64 10.47 4.13 -0.57
N VAL A 65 11.61 4.41 0.06
CA VAL A 65 12.16 5.77 0.18
C VAL A 65 12.90 6.11 -1.12
N CYS A 66 12.31 6.98 -1.92
CA CYS A 66 12.79 7.37 -3.26
C CYS A 66 13.36 8.79 -3.27
N ARG A 67 14.16 9.11 -4.29
CA ARG A 67 14.77 10.45 -4.46
C ARG A 67 14.21 11.23 -5.64
N ASP A 68 13.88 10.52 -6.72
CA ASP A 68 13.31 11.00 -7.98
C ASP A 68 12.66 9.84 -8.74
#